data_AF-X1ARA3-F1
#
_entry.id   AF-X1ARA3-F1
#
_cell.length_a   1.000
_cell.length_b   1.000
_cell.length_c   1.000
_cell.angle_alpha   90.00
_cell.angle_beta   90.00
_cell.angle_gamma   90.00
#
_symmetry.space_group_name_H-M   'P 1'
#
loop_
_entity.id
_entity.type
_entity.pdbx_description
1 polymer ?
#
loop_
_entity_poly.entity_id
_entity_poly.type
_entity_poly.pdbx_seq_one_letter_code
_entity_poly.pdbx_strand_id
1 'polypeptide(L)'
;MGYPVEQQKYQSIANLHVFFDNEEDVEDYKRWLDLETGITHVEYKVDDIVYKREVFASAPDQVIVVRLTSSEPGSVSFRAQLRGFRNLAHSNYATDYFRMDGV
;
A
#
# COMPACT_ATOMS: atom_id res chain seq x y z
N MET A 1 -35.21 4.34 -21.96
CA MET A 1 -34.13 5.34 -21.90
C MET A 1 -33.82 5.60 -20.44
N GLY A 2 -32.59 5.37 -19.98
CA GLY A 2 -32.19 5.66 -18.60
C GLY A 2 -31.84 7.14 -18.45
N TYR A 3 -32.36 7.80 -17.41
CA TYR A 3 -32.00 9.16 -17.03
C TYR A 3 -30.82 9.08 -16.04
N PRO A 4 -29.57 9.37 -16.44
CA PRO A 4 -28.46 9.40 -15.50
C PRO A 4 -28.69 10.55 -14.51
N VAL A 5 -28.74 10.22 -13.22
CA VAL A 5 -29.06 11.17 -12.13
C VAL A 5 -27.86 12.08 -11.83
N GLU A 6 -26.63 11.57 -11.97
CA GLU A 6 -25.37 12.33 -11.89
C GLU A 6 -24.21 11.58 -12.56
N GLN A 7 -23.07 12.25 -12.76
CA GLN A 7 -21.82 11.65 -13.21
C GLN A 7 -21.18 10.81 -12.09
N GLN A 8 -20.74 9.58 -12.40
CA GLN A 8 -20.07 8.72 -11.44
C GLN A 8 -18.75 9.33 -10.94
N LYS A 9 -18.52 9.21 -9.63
CA LYS A 9 -17.37 9.79 -8.94
C LYS A 9 -16.23 8.78 -8.89
N TYR A 10 -14.99 9.22 -9.15
CA TYR A 10 -13.80 8.41 -8.90
C TYR A 10 -13.73 7.99 -7.43
N GLN A 11 -13.44 6.72 -7.16
CA GLN A 11 -13.32 6.17 -5.82
C GLN A 11 -11.94 5.55 -5.60
N SER A 12 -11.46 5.60 -4.36
CA SER A 12 -10.29 4.84 -3.93
C SER A 12 -10.61 3.34 -3.91
N ILE A 13 -9.70 2.51 -4.41
CA ILE A 13 -9.85 1.05 -4.39
C ILE A 13 -9.70 0.48 -2.97
N ALA A 14 -8.54 0.73 -2.35
CA ALA A 14 -8.14 0.17 -1.07
C ALA A 14 -6.84 0.81 -0.56
N ASN A 15 -6.49 0.50 0.69
CA ASN A 15 -5.16 0.69 1.25
C ASN A 15 -4.49 -0.68 1.44
N LEU A 16 -3.23 -0.82 1.02
CA LEU A 16 -2.39 -1.94 1.43
C LEU A 16 -1.69 -1.56 2.74
N HIS A 17 -2.04 -2.25 3.81
CA HIS A 17 -1.37 -2.14 5.10
C HIS A 17 -0.30 -3.20 5.22
N VAL A 18 0.91 -2.81 5.61
CA VAL A 18 2.01 -3.71 5.95
C VAL A 18 2.39 -3.41 7.40
N PHE A 19 2.22 -4.41 8.26
CA PHE A 19 2.49 -4.34 9.68
C PHE A 19 3.78 -5.08 9.98
N PHE A 20 4.73 -4.39 10.59
CA PHE A 20 5.97 -4.96 11.10
C PHE A 20 5.85 -5.05 12.61
N ASP A 21 6.16 -6.22 13.15
CA ASP A 21 6.23 -6.44 14.59
C ASP A 21 7.72 -6.24 14.97
N ASN A 22 8.02 -5.50 16.04
CA ASN A 22 9.37 -5.15 16.54
C ASN A 22 10.11 -3.98 15.84
N GLU A 23 9.42 -2.90 15.47
CA GLU A 23 10.06 -1.63 15.05
C GLU A 23 10.07 -0.60 16.20
N GLU A 24 10.57 -1.01 17.37
CA GLU A 24 10.82 -0.07 18.47
C GLU A 24 12.17 0.63 18.22
N ASP A 25 12.29 1.91 18.61
CA ASP A 25 13.54 2.70 18.51
C ASP A 25 14.18 2.79 17.10
N VAL A 26 13.38 3.20 16.11
CA VAL A 26 13.86 3.42 14.73
C VAL A 26 14.88 4.55 14.63
N GLU A 27 16.04 4.27 14.04
CA GLU A 27 17.13 5.20 13.77
C GLU A 27 17.33 5.46 12.26
N ASP A 28 18.04 6.54 11.93
CA ASP A 28 18.51 6.88 10.57
C ASP A 28 17.45 6.86 9.46
N TYR A 29 16.18 7.12 9.82
CA TYR A 29 15.05 7.06 8.89
C TYR A 29 15.20 8.04 7.73
N LYS A 30 15.05 7.51 6.50
CA LYS A 30 14.99 8.27 5.26
C LYS A 30 13.86 7.75 4.39
N ARG A 31 13.15 8.68 3.74
CA ARG A 31 12.23 8.36 2.64
C ARG A 31 12.41 9.35 1.51
N TRP A 32 12.42 8.86 0.27
CA TRP A 32 12.52 9.71 -0.90
C TRP A 32 11.84 9.08 -2.11
N LEU A 33 11.49 9.92 -3.07
CA LEU A 33 11.06 9.51 -4.40
C LEU A 33 12.20 9.85 -5.35
N ASP A 34 12.73 8.84 -6.02
CA ASP A 34 13.63 9.05 -7.14
C ASP A 34 12.79 9.38 -8.39
N LEU A 35 12.95 10.60 -8.91
CA LEU A 35 12.21 11.09 -10.07
C LEU A 35 12.78 10.58 -11.40
N GLU A 36 14.01 10.09 -11.42
CA GLU A 36 14.62 9.49 -12.62
C GLU A 36 14.08 8.07 -12.83
N THR A 37 13.98 7.29 -11.75
CA THR A 37 13.52 5.89 -11.82
C THR A 37 12.02 5.72 -11.53
N GLY A 38 11.39 6.69 -10.87
CA GLY A 38 9.99 6.59 -10.42
C GLY A 38 9.78 5.68 -9.21
N ILE A 39 10.85 5.30 -8.50
CA ILE A 39 10.81 4.39 -7.36
C ILE A 39 10.78 5.19 -6.05
N THR A 40 9.84 4.85 -5.17
CA THR A 40 9.86 5.35 -3.79
C THR A 40 10.72 4.45 -2.93
N HIS A 41 11.63 5.04 -2.17
CA HIS A 41 12.50 4.33 -1.25
C HIS A 41 12.21 4.75 0.20
N VAL A 42 12.36 3.79 1.10
CA VAL A 42 12.46 4.00 2.55
C VAL A 42 13.63 3.19 3.07
N GLU A 43 14.46 3.79 3.91
CA GLU A 43 15.58 3.14 4.59
C GLU A 43 15.56 3.55 6.06
N TYR A 44 15.78 2.60 6.95
CA TYR A 44 15.83 2.83 8.39
C TYR A 44 16.58 1.71 9.09
N LYS A 45 16.90 1.92 10.37
CA LYS A 45 17.67 0.99 11.19
C LYS A 45 16.92 0.65 12.47
N VAL A 46 16.91 -0.63 12.84
CA VAL A 46 16.38 -1.17 14.11
C VAL A 46 17.33 -2.25 14.58
N ASP A 47 17.77 -2.21 15.84
CA ASP A 47 18.70 -3.19 16.43
C ASP A 47 19.95 -3.49 15.57
N ASP A 48 20.58 -2.45 15.02
CA ASP A 48 21.72 -2.57 14.09
C ASP A 48 21.43 -3.18 12.70
N ILE A 49 20.19 -3.56 12.43
CA ILE A 49 19.74 -4.09 11.14
C ILE A 49 19.18 -2.95 10.28
N VAL A 50 19.69 -2.83 9.04
CA VAL A 50 19.20 -1.86 8.05
C VAL A 50 18.08 -2.49 7.25
N TYR A 51 16.91 -1.85 7.28
CA TYR A 51 15.73 -2.22 6.51
C TYR A 51 15.55 -1.28 5.32
N LYS A 52 15.15 -1.85 4.18
CA LYS A 52 14.84 -1.08 2.97
C LYS A 52 13.51 -1.49 2.37
N ARG A 53 12.74 -0.50 1.93
CA ARG A 53 11.49 -0.68 1.19
C ARG A 53 11.54 0.10 -0.11
N GLU A 54 11.30 -0.59 -1.22
CA GLU A 54 11.18 0.00 -2.56
C GLU A 54 9.75 -0.24 -3.08
N VAL A 55 9.11 0.81 -3.60
CA VAL A 55 7.74 0.74 -4.13
C VAL A 55 7.64 1.44 -5.47
N PHE A 56 7.06 0.76 -6.46
CA PHE A 56 6.82 1.32 -7.80
C PHE A 56 5.64 0.64 -8.49
N ALA A 57 5.10 1.28 -9.52
CA ALA A 57 4.07 0.71 -10.40
C ALA A 57 4.70 0.36 -11.76
N SER A 58 4.77 -0.93 -12.08
CA SER A 58 5.30 -1.41 -13.36
C SER A 58 4.23 -1.32 -14.43
N ALA A 59 4.41 -0.41 -15.39
CA ALA A 59 3.60 -0.37 -16.60
C ALA A 59 3.75 -1.62 -17.49
N PRO A 60 4.95 -2.18 -17.77
CA PRO A 60 5.04 -3.37 -18.62
C PRO A 60 4.40 -4.61 -17.97
N ASP A 61 4.51 -4.75 -16.64
CA ASP A 61 4.00 -5.93 -15.92
C ASP A 61 2.58 -5.73 -15.35
N GLN A 62 2.04 -4.51 -15.42
CA GLN A 62 0.70 -4.15 -14.91
C GLN A 62 0.51 -4.48 -13.42
N VAL A 63 1.54 -4.25 -12.60
CA VAL A 63 1.51 -4.54 -11.15
C VAL A 63 2.11 -3.39 -10.33
N ILE A 64 1.66 -3.28 -9.07
CA ILE A 64 2.36 -2.48 -8.05
C ILE A 64 3.28 -3.42 -7.27
N VAL A 65 4.56 -3.08 -7.21
CA VAL A 65 5.59 -3.87 -6.54
C VAL A 65 5.94 -3.21 -5.21
N VAL A 66 6.01 -4.01 -4.15
CA VAL A 66 6.57 -3.62 -2.84
C VAL A 66 7.68 -4.61 -2.53
N ARG A 67 8.93 -4.14 -2.52
CA ARG A 67 10.10 -4.95 -2.19
C ARG A 67 10.59 -4.58 -0.79
N LEU A 68 10.76 -5.58 0.05
CA LEU A 68 11.22 -5.45 1.43
C LEU A 68 12.52 -6.24 1.60
N THR A 69 13.57 -5.60 2.12
CA THR A 69 14.85 -6.26 2.39
C THR A 69 15.43 -5.80 3.73
N SER A 70 16.30 -6.64 4.29
CA SER A 70 17.08 -6.37 5.50
C SER A 70 18.57 -6.64 5.23
N SER A 71 19.46 -6.04 6.01
CA SER A 71 20.89 -6.33 5.97
C SER A 71 21.24 -7.73 6.51
N GLU A 72 20.38 -8.29 7.36
CA GLU A 72 20.55 -9.61 7.95
C GLU A 72 19.54 -10.64 7.39
N PRO A 73 19.98 -11.86 7.03
CA PRO A 73 19.08 -12.91 6.57
C PRO A 73 18.06 -13.32 7.64
N GLY A 74 16.79 -13.46 7.24
CA GLY A 74 15.71 -13.92 8.13
C GLY A 74 15.06 -12.82 8.98
N SER A 75 15.52 -11.57 8.87
CA SER A 75 15.06 -10.46 9.71
C SER A 75 13.82 -9.71 9.19
N VAL A 76 13.31 -10.08 8.00
CA VAL A 76 12.05 -9.52 7.46
C VAL A 76 10.87 -10.38 7.92
N SER A 77 10.02 -9.83 8.78
CA SER A 77 8.75 -10.41 9.18
C SER A 77 7.65 -9.35 9.12
N PHE A 78 6.51 -9.67 8.51
CA PHE A 78 5.39 -8.73 8.41
C PHE A 78 4.05 -9.44 8.20
N ARG A 79 2.97 -8.70 8.46
CA ARG A 79 1.60 -9.06 8.06
C ARG A 79 1.10 -8.04 7.05
N ALA A 80 0.54 -8.50 5.94
CA ALA A 80 -0.04 -7.64 4.90
C ALA A 80 -1.56 -7.78 4.87
N GLN A 81 -2.26 -6.66 4.72
CA GLN A 81 -3.73 -6.63 4.59
C GLN A 81 -4.15 -5.58 3.57
N LEU A 82 -4.95 -5.99 2.57
CA LEU A 82 -5.61 -5.06 1.67
C LEU A 82 -6.98 -4.68 2.24
N ARG A 83 -7.18 -3.41 2.58
CA ARG A 83 -8.41 -2.91 3.18
C ARG A 83 -9.13 -1.98 2.20
N GLY A 84 -10.28 -2.43 1.70
CA GLY A 84 -11.13 -1.62 0.83
C GLY A 84 -11.65 -0.36 1.54
N PHE A 85 -11.86 0.72 0.79
CA PHE A 85 -12.45 1.94 1.32
C PHE A 85 -13.94 2.00 0.99
N ARG A 86 -14.81 2.14 2.00
CA ARG A 86 -16.25 2.34 1.80
C ARG A 86 -16.61 3.79 2.08
N ASN A 87 -16.95 4.54 1.04
CA ASN A 87 -17.48 5.88 1.21
C ASN A 87 -18.95 5.82 1.67
N LEU A 88 -19.18 5.93 2.98
CA LEU A 88 -20.51 5.87 3.57
C LEU A 88 -21.41 7.05 3.17
N ALA A 89 -20.83 8.19 2.77
CA ALA A 89 -21.59 9.40 2.41
C ALA A 89 -22.19 9.36 1.00
N HIS A 90 -21.72 8.45 0.13
CA HIS A 90 -22.22 8.29 -1.25
C HIS A 90 -22.84 6.92 -1.51
N SER A 91 -23.22 6.20 -0.46
CA SER A 91 -23.79 4.84 -0.51
C SER A 91 -25.31 4.82 -0.75
N ASN A 92 -25.81 5.63 -1.69
CA ASN A 92 -27.28 5.83 -1.84
C ASN A 92 -27.83 5.34 -3.19
N TYR A 93 -27.01 4.79 -4.08
CA TYR A 93 -27.46 4.31 -5.38
C TYR A 93 -26.89 2.92 -5.66
N ALA A 94 -27.77 1.92 -5.57
CA ALA A 94 -27.60 0.50 -5.92
C ALA A 94 -26.86 -0.40 -4.90
N THR A 95 -27.46 -1.57 -4.64
CA THR A 95 -27.03 -2.61 -3.69
C THR A 95 -25.91 -3.52 -4.23
N ASP A 96 -25.47 -3.31 -5.47
CA ASP A 96 -24.44 -4.12 -6.12
C ASP A 96 -23.04 -3.63 -5.72
N TYR A 97 -22.51 -4.23 -4.65
CA TYR A 97 -21.16 -3.95 -4.16
C TYR A 97 -20.29 -5.20 -4.20
N PHE A 98 -19.05 -5.01 -4.65
CA PHE A 98 -18.01 -6.01 -4.53
C PHE A 98 -17.48 -6.01 -3.09
N ARG A 99 -17.86 -7.04 -2.33
CA ARG A 99 -17.44 -7.24 -0.94
C ARG A 99 -16.35 -8.31 -0.90
N MET A 100 -15.12 -7.90 -0.62
CA MET A 100 -14.05 -8.84 -0.25
C MET A 100 -14.08 -8.99 1.28
N ASP A 101 -14.82 -9.98 1.78
CA ASP A 101 -14.65 -10.44 3.15
C ASP A 101 -13.37 -11.28 3.19
N GLY A 102 -12.38 -10.83 3.97
CA GLY A 102 -11.17 -11.61 4.24
C GLY A 102 -11.50 -12.80 5.15
N VAL A 103 -10.87 -13.95 4.88
CA VAL A 103 -10.88 -15.13 5.75
C VAL A 103 -10.09 -14.84 7.03
#